data_AF-A0A0R1TS31-F1
#
_entry.id   AF-A0A0R1TS31-F1
#
_cell.length_a   1.000
_cell.length_b   1.000
_cell.length_c   1.000
_cell.angle_alpha   90.00
_cell.angle_beta   90.00
_cell.angle_gamma   90.00
#
_symmetry.space_group_name_H-M   'P 1'
#
loop_
_entity.id
_entity.type
_entity.pdbx_description
1 polymer ?
#
loop_
_entity_poly.entity_id
_entity_poly.type
_entity_poly.pdbx_seq_one_letter_code
_entity_poly.pdbx_strand_id
1 'polypeptide(L)'
;MSYDQTKMEELITKVLDFTLTSHTQELKTLDFQAHANLLLAAKKSQAIADFLTDCTIISTNPQDTCYFIASKVTIQAGNFPLVDLSVQITTPEQRNYQQLTPATLNFLTAYLLEKHLMPDPFEIA
;
A
#
# COMPACT_ATOMS: atom_id res chain seq x y z
N MET A 1 -2.33 -14.05 -0.40
CA MET A 1 -1.41 -14.24 0.75
C MET A 1 -2.18 -14.01 2.04
N SER A 2 -1.79 -14.64 3.14
CA SER A 2 -2.44 -14.47 4.45
C SER A 2 -1.40 -14.15 5.52
N TYR A 3 -1.71 -13.17 6.37
CA TYR A 3 -0.85 -12.68 7.44
C TYR A 3 -1.61 -12.74 8.76
N ASP A 4 -0.93 -13.19 9.81
CA ASP A 4 -1.37 -12.92 11.19
C ASP A 4 -1.03 -11.46 11.55
N GLN A 5 -1.54 -10.98 12.69
CA GLN A 5 -1.32 -9.63 13.19
C GLN A 5 0.17 -9.24 13.20
N THR A 6 1.03 -10.08 13.79
CA THR A 6 2.47 -9.80 13.92
C THR A 6 3.14 -9.66 12.55
N LYS A 7 2.90 -10.59 11.62
CA LYS A 7 3.47 -10.49 10.27
C LYS A 7 2.91 -9.31 9.49
N MET A 8 1.67 -8.91 9.75
CA MET A 8 1.08 -7.72 9.13
C MET A 8 1.76 -6.44 9.64
N GLU A 9 2.04 -6.33 10.94
CA GLU A 9 2.81 -5.22 11.51
C GLU A 9 4.23 -5.15 10.93
N GLU A 10 4.90 -6.30 10.79
CA GLU A 10 6.21 -6.37 10.13
C GLU A 10 6.15 -5.91 8.67
N LEU A 11 5.13 -6.36 7.92
CA LEU A 11 4.94 -5.96 6.53
C LEU A 11 4.70 -4.45 6.43
N ILE A 12 3.80 -3.91 7.24
CA ILE A 12 3.46 -2.47 7.23
C ILE A 12 4.64 -1.62 7.65
N THR A 13 5.46 -2.07 8.60
CA THR A 13 6.71 -1.38 8.97
C THR A 13 7.65 -1.29 7.77
N LYS A 14 7.84 -2.39 7.04
CA LYS A 14 8.68 -2.39 5.82
C LYS A 14 8.11 -1.50 4.71
N VAL A 15 6.79 -1.46 4.55
CA VAL A 15 6.11 -0.59 3.58
C VAL A 15 6.26 0.87 3.98
N LEU A 16 6.20 1.18 5.28
CA LEU A 16 6.44 2.52 5.82
C LEU A 16 7.87 2.99 5.54
N ASP A 17 8.87 2.18 5.88
CA ASP A 17 10.27 2.50 5.61
C ASP A 17 10.54 2.72 4.12
N PHE A 18 9.96 1.87 3.27
CA PHE A 18 10.02 2.01 1.81
C PHE A 18 9.39 3.31 1.32
N THR A 19 8.21 3.65 1.84
CA THR A 19 7.45 4.85 1.45
C THR A 19 8.21 6.13 1.85
N LEU A 20 8.73 6.18 3.08
CA LEU A 20 9.49 7.32 3.59
C LEU A 20 10.82 7.51 2.85
N THR A 21 11.52 6.41 2.54
CA THR A 21 12.78 6.45 1.80
C THR A 21 12.57 6.99 0.39
N SER A 22 11.56 6.46 -0.31
CA SER A 22 11.21 6.89 -1.68
C SER A 22 10.81 8.37 -1.71
N HIS A 23 10.00 8.83 -0.74
CA HIS A 23 9.63 10.25 -0.63
C HIS A 23 10.82 11.17 -0.35
N THR A 24 11.74 10.75 0.52
CA THR A 24 12.93 11.55 0.85
C THR A 24 13.83 11.72 -0.39
N GLN A 25 13.91 10.72 -1.26
CA GLN A 25 14.65 10.81 -2.52
C GLN A 25 13.95 11.75 -3.52
N GLU A 26 12.63 11.64 -3.67
CA GLU A 26 11.85 12.50 -4.57
C GLU A 26 11.91 13.99 -4.16
N LEU A 27 11.82 14.28 -2.85
CA LEU A 27 11.93 15.65 -2.32
C LEU A 27 13.29 16.30 -2.61
N LYS A 28 14.37 15.51 -2.72
CA LYS A 28 15.69 16.01 -3.11
C LYS A 28 15.79 16.34 -4.60
N THR A 29 14.92 15.76 -5.43
CA THR A 29 14.90 15.96 -6.90
C THR A 29 13.92 17.03 -7.36
N LEU A 30 13.15 17.62 -6.45
CA LEU A 30 12.16 18.65 -6.75
C LEU A 30 12.80 20.03 -6.95
N ASP A 31 13.16 20.34 -8.19
CA ASP A 31 13.48 21.72 -8.63
C ASP A 31 12.18 22.50 -8.95
N PHE A 32 12.26 23.83 -8.88
CA PHE A 32 11.19 24.84 -8.75
C PHE A 32 10.18 24.94 -9.92
N GLN A 33 9.45 23.88 -10.28
CA GLN A 33 8.16 24.00 -11.01
C GLN A 33 6.98 23.97 -10.02
N ALA A 34 6.77 25.11 -9.37
CA ALA A 34 6.25 25.18 -8.01
C ALA A 34 4.72 25.20 -7.83
N HIS A 35 3.87 24.70 -8.74
CA HIS A 35 2.41 24.65 -8.48
C HIS A 35 1.81 23.26 -8.67
N ALA A 36 2.05 22.61 -9.81
CA ALA A 36 1.64 21.21 -10.00
C ALA A 36 2.38 20.28 -9.03
N ASN A 37 3.67 20.52 -8.79
CA ASN A 37 4.47 19.75 -7.84
C ASN A 37 4.06 20.00 -6.39
N LEU A 38 3.61 21.21 -6.04
CA LEU A 38 3.05 21.49 -4.70
C LEU A 38 1.70 20.81 -4.49
N LEU A 39 0.83 20.78 -5.50
CA LEU A 39 -0.45 20.05 -5.44
C LEU A 39 -0.25 18.54 -5.37
N LEU A 40 0.73 18.01 -6.11
CA LEU A 40 1.13 16.60 -6.03
C LEU A 40 1.74 16.28 -4.66
N ALA A 41 2.60 17.16 -4.13
CA ALA A 41 3.14 17.01 -2.78
C ALA A 41 2.05 17.10 -1.70
N ALA A 42 1.06 17.98 -1.86
CA ALA A 42 -0.07 18.10 -0.93
C ALA A 42 -0.99 16.87 -0.97
N LYS A 43 -1.33 16.37 -2.17
CA LYS A 43 -2.09 15.11 -2.31
C LYS A 43 -1.32 13.91 -1.77
N LYS A 44 0.00 13.86 -1.98
CA LYS A 44 0.89 12.84 -1.40
C LYS A 44 0.97 12.95 0.12
N SER A 45 0.98 14.18 0.66
CA SER A 45 0.93 14.43 2.11
C SER A 45 -0.36 13.87 2.73
N GLN A 46 -1.50 14.05 2.07
CA GLN A 46 -2.75 13.43 2.50
C GLN A 46 -2.68 11.90 2.40
N ALA A 47 -2.17 11.35 1.30
CA ALA A 47 -2.03 9.90 1.15
C ALA A 47 -1.12 9.29 2.23
N ILE A 48 -0.03 9.98 2.61
CA ILE A 48 0.83 9.56 3.72
C ILE A 48 0.07 9.65 5.06
N ALA A 49 -0.69 10.72 5.30
CA ALA A 49 -1.48 10.85 6.52
C ALA A 49 -2.53 9.75 6.64
N ASP A 50 -3.23 9.43 5.55
CA ASP A 50 -4.20 8.33 5.46
C ASP A 50 -3.51 6.99 5.73
N PHE A 51 -2.33 6.77 5.13
CA PHE A 51 -1.53 5.57 5.35
C PHE A 51 -1.04 5.43 6.80
N LEU A 52 -0.54 6.49 7.42
CA LEU A 52 -0.12 6.49 8.83
C LEU A 52 -1.29 6.24 9.78
N THR A 53 -2.49 6.73 9.42
CA THR A 53 -3.72 6.45 10.16
C THR A 53 -4.02 4.96 10.10
N ASP A 54 -4.00 4.35 8.91
CA ASP A 54 -4.20 2.91 8.75
C ASP A 54 -3.11 2.08 9.45
N CYS A 55 -1.84 2.52 9.43
CA CYS A 55 -0.75 1.86 10.17
C CYS A 55 -1.04 1.85 11.68
N THR A 56 -1.50 2.98 12.21
CA THR A 56 -1.88 3.10 13.62
C THR A 56 -3.02 2.16 13.93
N ILE A 57 -4.06 2.12 13.09
CA ILE A 57 -5.20 1.23 13.33
C ILE A 57 -4.77 -0.24 13.29
N ILE A 58 -3.96 -0.63 12.30
CA ILE A 58 -3.39 -1.98 12.21
C ILE A 58 -2.65 -2.32 13.50
N SER A 59 -1.78 -1.45 14.03
CA SER A 59 -1.04 -1.71 15.26
C SER A 59 -1.92 -1.84 16.52
N THR A 60 -3.16 -1.33 16.47
CA THR A 60 -4.12 -1.42 17.57
C THR A 60 -5.11 -2.56 17.43
N ASN A 61 -5.07 -3.32 16.33
CA ASN A 61 -5.98 -4.44 16.12
C ASN A 61 -5.69 -5.59 17.10
N PRO A 62 -6.73 -6.39 17.43
CA PRO A 62 -6.57 -7.58 18.25
C PRO A 62 -5.53 -8.56 17.70
N GLN A 63 -4.83 -9.28 18.58
CA GLN A 63 -3.77 -10.22 18.19
C GLN A 63 -4.25 -11.44 17.40
N ASP A 64 -5.54 -11.76 17.49
CA ASP A 64 -6.21 -12.80 16.70
C ASP A 64 -6.68 -12.32 15.31
N THR A 65 -6.38 -11.06 14.94
CA THR A 65 -6.67 -10.53 13.62
C THR A 65 -5.86 -11.23 12.53
N CYS A 66 -6.54 -11.57 11.45
CA CYS A 66 -5.98 -12.16 10.24
C CYS A 66 -6.24 -11.26 9.04
N TYR A 67 -5.24 -11.13 8.17
CA TYR A 67 -5.27 -10.31 6.96
C TYR A 67 -5.12 -11.18 5.73
N PHE A 68 -6.08 -11.13 4.82
CA PHE A 68 -6.04 -11.81 3.54
C PHE A 68 -5.80 -10.78 2.43
N ILE A 69 -4.61 -10.83 1.84
CA ILE A 69 -4.21 -9.97 0.73
C ILE A 69 -4.45 -10.73 -0.57
N ALA A 70 -5.32 -10.19 -1.42
CA ALA A 70 -5.60 -10.70 -2.75
C ALA A 70 -5.28 -9.61 -3.77
N SER A 71 -4.51 -9.96 -4.80
CA SER A 71 -4.24 -9.11 -5.94
C SER A 71 -4.92 -9.65 -7.19
N LYS A 72 -5.36 -8.74 -8.04
CA LYS A 72 -5.89 -9.04 -9.36
C LYS A 72 -5.13 -8.21 -10.38
N VAL A 73 -4.42 -8.89 -11.28
CA VAL A 73 -3.80 -8.27 -12.44
C VAL A 73 -4.75 -8.41 -13.62
N THR A 74 -5.09 -7.29 -14.26
CA THR A 74 -5.94 -7.24 -15.44
C THR A 74 -5.12 -6.76 -16.64
N ILE A 75 -4.91 -7.66 -17.62
CA ILE A 75 -4.21 -7.35 -18.88
C ILE A 75 -5.26 -7.07 -19.95
N GLN A 76 -5.18 -5.90 -20.60
CA GLN A 76 -6.07 -5.50 -21.68
C GLN A 76 -5.22 -5.14 -22.91
N ALA A 77 -5.56 -5.70 -24.07
CA ALA A 77 -4.82 -5.44 -25.30
C ALA A 77 -4.80 -3.94 -25.64
N GLY A 78 -3.60 -3.38 -25.81
CA GLY A 78 -3.40 -1.96 -26.13
C GLY A 78 -3.44 -0.99 -24.94
N ASN A 79 -3.62 -1.48 -23.71
CA ASN A 79 -3.60 -0.68 -22.48
C ASN A 79 -2.49 -1.15 -21.54
N PHE A 80 -2.09 -0.26 -20.62
CA PHE A 80 -1.22 -0.66 -19.51
C PHE A 80 -1.93 -1.66 -18.59
N PRO A 81 -1.22 -2.68 -18.07
CA PRO A 81 -1.76 -3.59 -17.08
C PRO A 81 -2.27 -2.84 -15.84
N LEU A 82 -3.43 -3.28 -15.33
CA LEU A 82 -3.99 -2.75 -14.09
C LEU A 82 -3.77 -3.75 -12.95
N VAL A 83 -3.32 -3.26 -11.80
CA VAL A 83 -3.15 -4.07 -10.59
C VAL A 83 -4.07 -3.56 -9.51
N ASP A 84 -5.05 -4.38 -9.14
CA ASP A 84 -5.96 -4.11 -8.03
C ASP A 84 -5.53 -4.93 -6.81
N LEU A 85 -5.27 -4.25 -5.69
CA LEU A 85 -5.02 -4.89 -4.40
C LEU A 85 -6.25 -4.80 -3.51
N SER A 86 -6.61 -5.91 -2.87
CA SER A 86 -7.64 -5.96 -1.83
C SER A 86 -7.08 -6.62 -0.59
N VAL A 87 -7.42 -6.06 0.58
CA VAL A 87 -7.08 -6.63 1.88
C VAL A 87 -8.37 -6.86 2.64
N GLN A 88 -8.65 -8.12 2.94
CA GLN A 88 -9.75 -8.49 3.84
C GLN A 88 -9.18 -8.69 5.24
N ILE A 89 -9.77 -8.00 6.21
CA ILE A 89 -9.37 -8.05 7.62
C ILE A 89 -10.44 -8.82 8.39
N THR A 90 -10.07 -9.87 9.10
CA THR A 90 -11.02 -10.72 9.82
C THR A 90 -10.49 -11.05 11.21
N THR A 91 -11.38 -11.17 12.18
CA THR A 91 -11.12 -11.83 13.46
C THR A 91 -11.87 -13.18 13.48
N PRO A 92 -11.59 -14.08 14.44
CA PRO A 92 -12.37 -15.30 14.62
C PRO A 92 -13.88 -15.04 14.79
N GLU A 93 -14.22 -13.88 15.35
CA GLU A 93 -15.60 -13.48 15.66
C GLU A 93 -16.29 -12.73 14.51
N GLN A 94 -15.55 -12.04 13.63
CA GLN A 94 -16.12 -11.18 12.59
C GLN A 94 -15.32 -11.21 11.27
N ARG A 95 -16.04 -11.27 10.15
CA ARG A 95 -15.46 -11.08 8.80
C ARG A 95 -15.55 -9.63 8.37
N ASN A 96 -14.51 -9.12 7.73
CA ASN A 96 -14.40 -7.75 7.20
C ASN A 96 -14.56 -6.68 8.28
N TYR A 97 -13.79 -6.83 9.36
CA TYR A 97 -13.79 -5.92 10.48
C TYR A 97 -13.43 -4.47 10.07
N GLN A 98 -12.63 -4.30 9.01
CA GLN A 98 -12.21 -2.99 8.54
C GLN A 98 -11.77 -2.99 7.06
N GLN A 99 -11.97 -1.86 6.37
CA GLN A 99 -11.39 -1.57 5.05
C GLN A 99 -10.22 -0.61 5.20
N LEU A 100 -9.10 -0.92 4.53
CA LEU A 100 -7.96 -0.01 4.42
C LEU A 100 -8.24 1.06 3.36
N THR A 101 -7.64 2.24 3.54
CA THR A 101 -7.76 3.34 2.59
C THR A 101 -7.10 2.98 1.24
N PRO A 102 -7.55 3.61 0.13
CA PRO A 102 -6.90 3.45 -1.17
C PRO A 102 -5.41 3.82 -1.14
N ALA A 103 -5.01 4.77 -0.30
CA ALA A 103 -3.61 5.16 -0.14
C ALA A 103 -2.75 4.00 0.37
N THR A 104 -3.22 3.31 1.42
CA THR A 104 -2.56 2.12 1.97
C THR A 104 -2.46 0.99 0.96
N LEU A 105 -3.52 0.74 0.20
CA LEU A 105 -3.51 -0.28 -0.86
C LEU A 105 -2.50 0.06 -1.96
N ASN A 106 -2.37 1.34 -2.34
CA ASN A 106 -1.40 1.77 -3.33
C ASN A 106 0.05 1.62 -2.84
N PHE A 107 0.35 2.01 -1.59
CA PHE A 107 1.70 1.84 -1.04
C PHE A 107 2.08 0.37 -0.86
N LEU A 108 1.14 -0.46 -0.40
CA LEU A 108 1.33 -1.92 -0.34
C LEU A 108 1.60 -2.48 -1.74
N THR A 109 0.83 -2.07 -2.76
CA THR A 109 1.02 -2.53 -4.14
C THR A 109 2.41 -2.17 -4.65
N ALA A 110 2.83 -0.91 -4.48
CA ALA A 110 4.16 -0.45 -4.89
C ALA A 110 5.28 -1.25 -4.22
N TYR A 111 5.18 -1.47 -2.90
CA TYR A 111 6.17 -2.27 -2.17
C TYR A 111 6.21 -3.73 -2.64
N LEU A 112 5.06 -4.38 -2.81
CA LEU A 112 4.97 -5.78 -3.19
C LEU A 112 5.49 -6.03 -4.61
N LEU A 113 5.25 -5.09 -5.54
CA LEU A 113 5.79 -5.15 -6.90
C LEU A 113 7.32 -4.95 -6.89
N GLU A 114 7.81 -3.89 -6.24
CA GLU A 114 9.26 -3.59 -6.15
C GLU A 114 10.08 -4.72 -5.52
N LYS A 115 9.49 -5.46 -4.57
CA LYS A 115 10.13 -6.61 -3.92
C LYS A 115 9.87 -7.94 -4.61
N HIS A 116 9.20 -7.94 -5.76
CA HIS A 116 8.79 -9.15 -6.49
C HIS A 116 8.03 -10.16 -5.61
N LEU A 117 7.31 -9.66 -4.60
CA LEU A 117 6.43 -10.44 -3.73
C LEU A 117 5.03 -10.63 -4.36
N MET A 118 4.79 -9.94 -5.46
CA MET A 118 3.66 -10.11 -6.37
C MET A 118 4.21 -10.24 -7.80
N PRO A 119 3.57 -11.02 -8.68
CA PRO A 119 3.95 -11.06 -10.08
C PRO A 119 3.96 -9.66 -10.69
N ASP A 120 5.06 -9.30 -11.35
CA ASP A 120 5.14 -8.04 -12.08
C ASP A 120 4.18 -8.12 -13.27
N PRO A 121 3.15 -7.25 -13.34
CA PRO A 121 2.19 -7.30 -14.42
C PRO A 121 2.81 -6.99 -15.80
N PHE A 122 4.00 -6.37 -15.84
CA PHE A 122 4.74 -6.08 -17.07
C PHE A 122 5.65 -7.24 -17.52
N GLU A 123 5.97 -8.18 -16.63
CA GLU A 123 6.69 -9.42 -16.99
C GLU A 123 5.74 -10.51 -17.51
N ILE A 124 4.43 -10.37 -17.27
CA ILE A 124 3.39 -11.33 -17.68
C ILE A 124 2.81 -10.99 -19.06
N ALA A 125 2.99 -9.74 -19.53
CA ALA A 125 2.37 -9.19 -20.75
C ALA A 125 3.14 -9.50 -22.03
#